data_AF-J2RVX7-F1
#
_entry.id   AF-J2RVX7-F1
#
_cell.length_a   1.000
_cell.length_b   1.000
_cell.length_c   1.000
_cell.angle_alpha   90.00
_cell.angle_beta   90.00
_cell.angle_gamma   90.00
#
_symmetry.space_group_name_H-M   'P 1'
#
loop_
_entity.id
_entity.type
_entity.pdbx_description
1 polymer ?
#
loop_
_entity_poly.entity_id
_entity_poly.type
_entity_poly.pdbx_seq_one_letter_code
_entity_poly.pdbx_strand_id
1 'polypeptide(L)'
;MNTGALAAPYFSQWETASMTLPVLESGASALMNDPLWRQSGAETTEEYARWAVNICGMACLKMALAARGETHRTIDLARACTAFGGYVVNEADQSIKGLIYAPFVTFVGQSFGLKAETITNLPTTDIPDLLRQAHILHRLGQ
;
A
#
# COMPACT_ATOMS: atom_id res chain seq x y z
N MET A 1 6.66 -26.91 19.89
CA MET A 1 5.98 -26.40 18.69
C MET A 1 5.55 -24.98 18.99
N ASN A 2 6.32 -23.98 18.55
CA ASN A 2 6.01 -22.57 18.81
C ASN A 2 5.59 -21.94 17.47
N THR A 3 4.29 -21.91 17.22
CA THR A 3 3.68 -21.20 16.10
C THR A 3 3.62 -19.72 16.49
N GLY A 4 4.77 -19.04 16.53
CA GLY A 4 4.79 -17.59 16.60
C GLY A 4 4.08 -17.10 15.35
N ALA A 5 2.87 -16.57 15.50
CA ALA A 5 2.11 -16.04 14.38
C ALA A 5 3.00 -15.05 13.62
N LEU A 6 3.27 -15.35 12.35
CA LEU A 6 3.88 -14.46 11.38
C LEU A 6 2.88 -13.31 11.13
N ALA A 7 2.71 -12.43 12.11
CA ALA A 7 1.80 -11.30 11.99
C ALA A 7 2.51 -10.24 11.15
N ALA A 8 2.25 -10.24 9.84
CA ALA A 8 2.59 -9.10 9.01
C ALA A 8 1.97 -7.85 9.67
N PRO A 9 2.76 -6.78 9.88
CA PRO A 9 2.23 -5.55 10.46
C PRO A 9 1.05 -5.07 9.63
N TYR A 10 -0.04 -4.67 10.30
CA TYR A 10 -1.21 -4.12 9.61
C TYR A 10 -1.13 -2.59 9.53
N PHE A 11 -1.30 -2.07 8.32
CA PHE A 11 -1.54 -0.65 8.07
C PHE A 11 -2.78 -0.49 7.21
N SER A 12 -3.70 0.36 7.65
CA SER A 12 -4.84 0.79 6.84
C SER A 12 -4.37 1.74 5.73
N GLN A 13 -5.14 1.85 4.65
CA GLN A 13 -4.94 2.90 3.64
C GLN A 13 -5.18 4.31 4.21
N TRP A 14 -5.88 4.37 5.34
CA TRP A 14 -6.05 5.57 6.14
C TRP A 14 -5.15 5.46 7.36
N GLU A 15 -4.42 6.51 7.72
CA GLU A 15 -3.46 6.45 8.82
C GLU A 15 -4.16 6.14 10.15
N THR A 16 -5.41 6.58 10.33
CA THR A 16 -6.26 6.10 11.43
C THR A 16 -7.08 4.89 11.00
N ALA A 17 -6.76 3.71 11.55
CA ALA A 17 -7.43 2.44 11.20
C ALA A 17 -8.96 2.45 11.42
N SER A 18 -9.46 3.26 12.36
CA SER A 18 -10.90 3.40 12.63
C SER A 18 -11.65 4.33 11.66
N MET A 19 -10.99 4.92 10.65
CA MET A 19 -11.63 5.77 9.63
C MET A 19 -12.68 5.05 8.77
N THR A 20 -12.73 3.72 8.81
CA THR A 20 -13.73 2.92 8.11
C THR A 20 -15.16 3.37 8.39
N LEU A 21 -15.51 3.59 9.66
CA LEU A 21 -16.86 4.02 10.02
C LEU A 21 -17.15 5.45 9.54
N PRO A 22 -16.31 6.47 9.84
CA PRO A 22 -16.49 7.81 9.29
C PRO A 22 -16.62 7.87 7.76
N VAL A 23 -15.78 7.11 7.04
CA VAL A 23 -15.81 7.09 5.57
C VAL A 23 -17.07 6.38 5.05
N LEU A 24 -17.54 5.32 5.73
CA LEU A 24 -18.79 4.66 5.38
C LEU A 24 -20.00 5.60 5.58
N GLU A 25 -20.00 6.39 6.65
CA GLU A 25 -21.11 7.29 7.01
C GLU A 25 -21.13 8.56 6.18
N SER A 26 -19.97 9.18 5.96
CA SER A 26 -19.83 10.53 5.37
C SER A 26 -19.03 10.57 4.08
N GLY A 27 -18.64 9.43 3.52
CA GLY A 27 -17.83 9.35 2.31
C GLY A 27 -16.41 9.87 2.48
N ALA A 28 -15.74 10.12 1.35
CA ALA A 28 -14.33 10.53 1.31
C ALA A 28 -14.05 11.86 2.06
N SER A 29 -15.04 12.74 2.22
CA SER A 29 -14.87 13.99 2.98
C SER A 29 -14.53 13.74 4.45
N ALA A 30 -14.84 12.57 5.01
CA ALA A 30 -14.44 12.20 6.36
C ALA A 30 -12.91 12.22 6.55
N LEU A 31 -12.13 11.97 5.48
CA LEU A 31 -10.67 11.91 5.51
C LEU A 31 -10.01 13.25 5.82
N MET A 32 -10.74 14.35 5.64
CA MET A 32 -10.33 15.67 6.11
C MET A 32 -10.18 15.74 7.65
N ASN A 33 -10.76 14.80 8.37
CA ASN A 33 -10.76 14.75 9.82
C ASN A 33 -9.95 13.57 10.37
N ASP A 34 -9.18 12.86 9.54
CA ASP A 34 -8.31 11.78 10.03
C ASP A 34 -7.23 12.36 10.97
N PRO A 35 -7.20 12.03 12.27
CA PRO A 35 -6.29 12.66 13.22
C PRO A 35 -4.82 12.33 12.98
N LEU A 36 -4.52 11.25 12.26
CA LEU A 36 -3.16 10.77 12.00
C LEU A 36 -2.66 11.09 10.59
N TRP A 37 -3.40 11.90 9.82
CA TRP A 37 -3.08 12.22 8.43
C TRP A 37 -1.60 12.60 8.20
N ARG A 38 -0.96 13.32 9.14
CA ARG A 38 0.44 13.76 9.04
C ARG A 38 1.44 12.60 8.96
N GLN A 39 1.09 11.43 9.49
CA GLN A 39 1.95 10.24 9.46
C GLN A 39 2.09 9.67 8.05
N SER A 40 1.16 9.99 7.15
CA SER A 40 1.19 9.57 5.76
C SER A 40 2.33 10.18 4.95
N GLY A 41 2.88 11.32 5.38
CA GLY A 41 3.82 12.12 4.61
C GLY A 41 3.19 13.20 3.73
N ALA A 42 1.86 13.40 3.80
CA ALA A 42 1.21 14.57 3.24
C ALA A 42 1.71 15.87 3.89
N GLU A 43 1.76 16.94 3.12
CA GLU A 43 2.05 18.30 3.58
C GLU A 43 0.79 18.99 4.13
N THR A 44 -0.37 18.63 3.58
CA THR A 44 -1.67 19.20 3.94
C THR A 44 -2.71 18.10 4.12
N THR A 45 -3.76 18.40 4.87
CA THR A 45 -4.89 17.48 5.05
C THR A 45 -5.63 17.24 3.74
N GLU A 46 -5.72 18.25 2.88
CA GLU A 46 -6.33 18.20 1.56
C GLU A 46 -5.54 17.23 0.65
N GLU A 47 -4.21 17.32 0.66
CA GLU A 47 -3.36 16.37 -0.05
C GLU A 47 -3.57 14.95 0.49
N TYR A 48 -3.61 14.78 1.82
CA TYR A 48 -3.88 13.49 2.42
C TYR A 48 -5.21 12.91 1.93
N ALA A 49 -6.31 13.65 2.04
CA ALA A 49 -7.63 13.18 1.64
C ALA A 49 -7.69 12.81 0.14
N ARG A 50 -6.99 13.56 -0.71
CA ARG A 50 -6.86 13.27 -2.15
C ARG A 50 -6.18 11.92 -2.40
N TRP A 51 -5.07 11.65 -1.71
CA TRP A 51 -4.32 10.40 -1.86
C TRP A 51 -4.99 9.21 -1.14
N ALA A 52 -5.57 9.43 0.03
CA ALA A 52 -6.09 8.42 0.96
C ALA A 52 -7.17 7.50 0.36
N VAL A 53 -7.85 7.92 -0.71
CA VAL A 53 -8.82 7.06 -1.45
C VAL A 53 -8.18 6.21 -2.55
N ASN A 54 -6.90 6.42 -2.87
CA ASN A 54 -6.19 5.81 -4.01
C ASN A 54 -4.94 4.98 -3.61
N ILE A 55 -4.53 5.00 -2.34
CA ILE A 55 -3.25 4.44 -1.86
C ILE A 55 -3.34 3.06 -1.21
N CYS A 56 -4.43 2.32 -1.39
CA CYS A 56 -4.58 0.98 -0.80
C CYS A 56 -3.42 0.04 -1.18
N GLY A 57 -2.93 0.09 -2.43
CA GLY A 57 -1.76 -0.67 -2.85
C GLY A 57 -0.46 -0.24 -2.17
N MET A 58 -0.28 1.04 -1.84
CA MET A 58 0.88 1.53 -1.09
C MET A 58 0.81 1.13 0.38
N ALA A 59 -0.38 1.05 0.97
CA ALA A 59 -0.57 0.49 2.30
C ALA A 59 -0.17 -1.00 2.32
N CYS A 60 -0.53 -1.78 1.29
CA CYS A 60 -0.05 -3.16 1.14
C CYS A 60 1.47 -3.25 1.02
N LEU A 61 2.09 -2.38 0.22
CA LEU A 61 3.55 -2.32 0.12
C LEU A 61 4.20 -1.95 1.46
N LYS A 62 3.65 -0.96 2.19
CA LYS A 62 4.10 -0.56 3.53
C LYS A 62 4.07 -1.74 4.51
N MET A 63 3.02 -2.56 4.49
CA MET A 63 2.95 -3.79 5.29
C MET A 63 4.06 -4.80 4.92
N ALA A 64 4.28 -5.02 3.63
CA ALA A 64 5.32 -5.94 3.15
C ALA A 64 6.75 -5.46 3.51
N LEU A 65 7.01 -4.16 3.39
CA LEU A 65 8.29 -3.56 3.77
C LEU A 65 8.48 -3.55 5.30
N ALA A 66 7.43 -3.26 6.07
CA ALA A 66 7.50 -3.33 7.52
C ALA A 66 7.74 -4.76 8.04
N ALA A 67 7.21 -5.78 7.37
CA ALA A 67 7.53 -7.18 7.67
C ALA A 67 9.03 -7.51 7.45
N ARG A 68 9.75 -6.73 6.63
CA ARG A 68 11.21 -6.78 6.46
C ARG A 68 11.97 -5.87 7.45
N GLY A 69 11.28 -5.18 8.34
CA GLY A 69 11.87 -4.22 9.29
C GLY A 69 12.05 -2.80 8.73
N GLU A 70 11.49 -2.48 7.56
CA GLU A 70 11.62 -1.17 6.93
C GLU A 70 10.38 -0.30 7.21
N THR A 71 10.59 0.95 7.65
CA THR A 71 9.50 1.90 7.93
C THR A 71 9.40 2.95 6.84
N HIS A 72 8.21 3.11 6.27
CA HIS A 72 7.94 4.06 5.18
C HIS A 72 6.62 4.79 5.40
N ARG A 73 6.54 6.05 4.96
CA ARG A 73 5.29 6.84 4.96
C ARG A 73 4.51 6.55 3.68
N THR A 74 3.19 6.40 3.78
CA THR A 74 2.36 5.85 2.70
C THR A 74 2.32 6.74 1.45
N ILE A 75 2.26 8.06 1.61
CA ILE A 75 2.24 9.01 0.49
C ILE A 75 3.64 9.18 -0.12
N ASP A 76 4.72 9.03 0.64
CA ASP A 76 6.06 9.01 0.06
C ASP A 76 6.23 7.83 -0.92
N LEU A 77 5.72 6.65 -0.54
CA LEU A 77 5.67 5.49 -1.44
C LEU A 77 4.83 5.80 -2.68
N ALA A 78 3.69 6.46 -2.52
CA ALA A 78 2.82 6.83 -3.64
C ALA A 78 3.51 7.82 -4.60
N ARG A 79 4.15 8.86 -4.09
CA ARG A 79 4.93 9.83 -4.89
C ARG A 79 6.09 9.15 -5.60
N ALA A 80 6.84 8.29 -4.91
CA ALA A 80 7.91 7.51 -5.52
C ALA A 80 7.38 6.61 -6.64
N CYS A 81 6.29 5.87 -6.40
CA CYS A 81 5.64 5.04 -7.41
C CYS A 81 5.12 5.86 -8.60
N THR A 82 4.63 7.07 -8.36
CA THR A 82 4.19 8.01 -9.40
C THR A 82 5.34 8.38 -10.34
N ALA A 83 6.56 8.56 -9.83
CA ALA A 83 7.73 8.84 -10.66
C ALA A 83 8.08 7.70 -11.63
N PHE A 84 7.61 6.47 -11.36
CA PHE A 84 7.72 5.32 -12.26
C PHE A 84 6.53 5.19 -13.22
N GLY A 85 5.51 6.05 -13.10
CA GLY A 85 4.25 5.96 -13.83
C GLY A 85 3.23 5.04 -13.16
N GLY A 86 3.40 4.70 -11.88
CA GLY A 86 2.48 3.86 -11.12
C GLY A 86 1.16 4.53 -10.74
N TYR A 87 1.11 5.86 -10.82
CA TYR A 87 -0.09 6.67 -10.65
C TYR A 87 -0.11 7.78 -11.70
N VAL A 88 -1.29 8.23 -12.08
CA VAL A 88 -1.47 9.42 -12.92
C VAL A 88 -2.26 10.45 -12.15
N VAL A 89 -1.60 11.55 -11.80
CA VAL A 89 -2.19 12.68 -11.09
C VAL A 89 -2.69 13.69 -12.11
N ASN A 90 -3.99 13.98 -12.09
CA ASN A 90 -4.57 15.03 -12.92
C ASN A 90 -4.79 16.28 -12.05
N GLU A 91 -4.06 17.35 -12.34
CA GLU A 91 -4.16 18.58 -11.56
C GLU A 91 -5.42 19.39 -11.90
N ALA A 92 -6.00 19.24 -13.09
CA ALA A 92 -7.17 20.02 -13.50
C ALA A 92 -8.44 19.64 -12.73
N ASP A 93 -8.63 18.36 -12.44
CA ASP A 93 -9.80 17.83 -11.72
C ASP A 93 -9.44 17.22 -10.35
N GLN A 94 -8.16 17.36 -9.95
CA GLN A 94 -7.60 16.81 -8.73
C GLN A 94 -7.74 15.28 -8.59
N SER A 95 -8.03 14.55 -9.67
CA SER A 95 -8.14 13.09 -9.64
C SER A 95 -6.78 12.40 -9.64
N ILE A 96 -6.75 11.17 -9.13
CA ILE A 96 -5.60 10.28 -9.21
C ILE A 96 -6.10 8.98 -9.82
N LYS A 97 -5.57 8.61 -10.98
CA LYS A 97 -5.84 7.31 -11.59
C LYS A 97 -4.89 6.29 -10.98
N GLY A 98 -5.50 5.19 -10.54
CA GLY A 98 -4.97 4.25 -9.55
C GLY A 98 -3.67 3.54 -9.93
N LEU A 99 -3.37 2.50 -9.13
CA LEU A 99 -2.10 1.79 -9.22
C LEU A 99 -1.97 0.99 -10.53
N ILE A 100 -1.07 1.43 -11.41
CA ILE A 100 -0.77 0.75 -12.68
C ILE A 100 0.24 -0.37 -12.43
N TYR A 101 -0.13 -1.62 -12.75
CA TYR A 101 0.62 -2.82 -12.33
C TYR A 101 2.04 -2.92 -12.88
N ALA A 102 2.25 -2.72 -14.19
CA ALA A 102 3.58 -2.88 -14.78
C ALA A 102 4.61 -1.84 -14.27
N PRO A 103 4.27 -0.54 -14.19
CA PRO A 103 5.08 0.45 -13.48
C PRO A 103 5.32 0.10 -12.02
N PHE A 104 4.31 -0.38 -11.30
CA PHE A 104 4.45 -0.79 -9.90
C PHE A 104 5.46 -1.93 -9.72
N VAL A 105 5.40 -2.98 -10.55
CA VAL A 105 6.37 -4.09 -10.53
C VAL A 105 7.79 -3.56 -10.73
N THR A 106 7.98 -2.65 -11.69
CA THR A 106 9.28 -2.02 -11.95
C THR A 106 9.75 -1.21 -10.73
N PHE A 107 8.87 -0.40 -10.15
CA PHE A 107 9.15 0.42 -8.98
C PHE A 107 9.61 -0.42 -7.79
N VAL A 108 8.89 -1.49 -7.44
CA VAL A 108 9.24 -2.30 -6.26
C VAL A 108 10.50 -3.13 -6.46
N GLY A 109 10.75 -3.58 -7.69
CA GLY A 109 11.98 -4.26 -8.05
C GLY A 109 13.20 -3.35 -7.95
N GLN A 110 13.14 -2.14 -8.51
CA GLN A 110 14.27 -1.21 -8.51
C GLN A 110 14.50 -0.53 -7.16
N SER A 111 13.43 -0.15 -6.45
CA SER A 111 13.55 0.65 -5.22
C SER A 111 13.76 -0.20 -3.97
N PHE A 112 13.26 -1.43 -3.94
CA PHE A 112 13.28 -2.29 -2.74
C PHE A 112 13.86 -3.69 -2.98
N GLY A 113 14.31 -4.00 -4.20
CA GLY A 113 14.85 -5.30 -4.56
C GLY A 113 13.81 -6.43 -4.51
N LEU A 114 12.52 -6.11 -4.62
CA LEU A 114 11.46 -7.12 -4.56
C LEU A 114 11.33 -7.87 -5.90
N LYS A 115 11.16 -9.19 -5.83
CA LYS A 115 10.70 -9.97 -6.99
C LYS A 115 9.17 -9.87 -7.03
N ALA A 116 8.64 -9.27 -8.09
CA ALA A 116 7.21 -9.07 -8.26
C ALA A 116 6.80 -9.43 -9.68
N GLU A 117 5.59 -9.97 -9.82
CA GLU A 117 4.95 -10.27 -11.09
C GLU A 117 3.47 -9.91 -11.02
N THR A 118 2.87 -9.60 -12.18
CA THR A 118 1.42 -9.37 -12.28
C THR A 118 0.77 -10.65 -12.79
N ILE A 119 -0.13 -11.20 -11.98
CA ILE A 119 -0.91 -12.38 -12.35
C ILE A 119 -2.37 -11.93 -12.48
N THR A 120 -2.93 -12.08 -13.68
CA THR A 120 -4.36 -11.82 -13.97
C THR A 120 -5.07 -13.13 -14.25
N ASN A 121 -6.39 -13.16 -14.02
CA ASN A 121 -7.23 -14.35 -14.25
C ASN A 121 -6.82 -15.57 -13.40
N LEU A 122 -6.30 -15.34 -12.19
CA LEU A 122 -5.97 -16.39 -11.22
C LEU A 122 -7.27 -16.97 -10.62
N PRO A 123 -7.56 -18.26 -10.79
CA PRO A 123 -8.68 -18.91 -10.09
C PRO A 123 -8.48 -18.84 -8.58
N THR A 124 -9.55 -18.60 -7.83
CA THR A 124 -9.49 -18.54 -6.36
C THR A 124 -8.95 -19.84 -5.74
N THR A 125 -9.18 -20.97 -6.40
CA THR A 125 -8.66 -22.30 -6.02
C THR A 125 -7.13 -22.38 -6.01
N ASP A 126 -6.46 -21.54 -6.80
CA ASP A 126 -5.02 -21.61 -7.03
C ASP A 126 -4.24 -20.66 -6.11
N ILE A 127 -4.93 -19.71 -5.46
CA ILE A 127 -4.35 -18.75 -4.52
C ILE A 127 -3.57 -19.44 -3.39
N PRO A 128 -4.08 -20.50 -2.70
CA PRO A 128 -3.35 -21.13 -1.61
C PRO A 128 -2.00 -21.73 -2.04
N ASP A 129 -1.95 -22.33 -3.24
CA ASP A 129 -0.71 -22.93 -3.75
C ASP A 129 0.29 -21.85 -4.18
N LEU A 130 -0.19 -20.78 -4.81
CA LEU A 130 0.63 -19.61 -5.14
C LEU A 130 1.24 -18.98 -3.88
N LEU A 131 0.45 -18.76 -2.84
CA LEU A 131 0.94 -18.21 -1.56
C LEU A 131 1.98 -19.13 -0.90
N ARG A 132 1.82 -20.45 -1.01
CA ARG A 132 2.78 -21.42 -0.49
C ARG A 132 4.12 -21.35 -1.21
N GLN A 133 4.11 -21.13 -2.53
CA GLN A 133 5.31 -20.93 -3.34
C GLN A 133 5.99 -19.59 -3.06
N ALA A 134 5.20 -18.52 -2.87
CA ALA A 134 5.68 -17.18 -2.58
C ALA A 134 6.28 -17.02 -1.17
N HIS A 135 6.00 -17.95 -0.25
CA HIS A 135 6.46 -17.91 1.15
C HIS A 135 7.97 -18.13 1.35
N ILE A 136 8.79 -18.14 0.29
CA ILE A 136 10.26 -18.06 0.38
C ILE A 136 10.68 -16.59 0.58
N LEU A 137 10.11 -15.92 1.59
CA LEU A 137 10.77 -14.79 2.24
C LEU A 137 11.75 -15.40 3.24
N HIS A 138 13.00 -15.55 2.79
CA HIS A 138 14.20 -15.98 3.51
C HIS A 138 14.03 -16.40 4.99
N ARG A 139 14.10 -17.72 5.26
CA ARG A 139 14.98 -18.18 6.36
C ARG A 139 16.42 -17.91 5.91
N LEU A 140 17.06 -16.88 6.45
CA LEU A 140 18.53 -16.84 6.57
C LEU A 140 18.88 -16.74 8.05
N GLY A 141 19.68 -17.71 8.49
CA GLY A 141 20.25 -17.86 9.84
C GLY A 141 19.30 -18.61 10.79
N GLN A 142 19.59 -19.74 11.43
CA GLN A 142 20.87 -20.30 11.89
C GLN A 142 21.73 -19.24 12.59
#